data_AF-A0A834MC56-F1
#
_entry.id   AF-A0A834MC56-F1
#
_cell.length_a   1.000
_cell.length_b   1.000
_cell.length_c   1.000
_cell.angle_alpha   90.00
_cell.angle_beta   90.00
_cell.angle_gamma   90.00
#
_symmetry.space_group_name_H-M   'P 1'
#
loop_
_entity.id
_entity.type
_entity.pdbx_description
1 polymer ?
#
loop_
_entity_poly.entity_id
_entity_poly.type
_entity_poly.pdbx_seq_one_letter_code
_entity_poly.pdbx_strand_id
1 'polypeptide(L)'
;MQAALDETGRRRQKQLEYNAEHGITPQSVVRTVIDIMEGARDVPARARAAAGKTKKHVAEPAMDYTSLDPDRLAAKLRVLEQQMYQHARDLEFEDAARVRDEIRRVKDAALAGH
;
A
#
# COMPACT_ATOMS: atom_id res chain seq x y z
N MET A 1 12.66 -1.04 31.21
CA MET A 1 12.64 0.02 30.17
C MET A 1 14.01 0.69 30.03
N GLN A 2 14.61 1.16 31.13
CA GLN A 2 15.94 1.81 31.13
C GLN A 2 17.02 1.01 30.38
N ALA A 3 17.20 -0.28 30.70
CA ALA A 3 18.22 -1.11 30.05
C ALA A 3 18.09 -1.22 28.50
N ALA A 4 16.87 -1.18 27.95
CA ALA A 4 16.66 -1.22 26.50
C ALA A 4 17.04 0.10 25.83
N LEU A 5 16.79 1.23 26.52
CA LEU A 5 17.19 2.56 26.07
C LEU A 5 18.71 2.69 26.11
N ASP A 6 19.35 2.23 27.17
CA ASP A 6 20.82 2.27 27.32
C ASP A 6 21.50 1.41 26.25
N GLU A 7 21.00 0.21 25.97
CA GLU A 7 21.55 -0.66 24.92
C GLU A 7 21.34 -0.06 23.52
N THR A 8 20.21 0.62 23.28
CA THR A 8 19.96 1.35 22.03
C THR A 8 20.97 2.49 21.86
N GLY A 9 21.23 3.25 22.94
CA GLY A 9 22.22 4.33 22.96
C GLY A 9 23.63 3.80 22.67
N ARG A 10 24.05 2.74 23.37
CA ARG A 10 25.35 2.09 23.19
C ARG A 10 25.58 1.61 21.76
N ARG A 11 24.57 1.00 21.12
CA ARG A 11 24.65 0.55 19.72
C ARG A 11 24.73 1.72 18.75
N ARG A 12 23.92 2.76 18.96
CA ARG A 12 23.90 3.95 18.10
C ARG A 12 25.24 4.68 18.13
N GLN A 13 25.87 4.82 19.29
CA GLN A 13 27.18 5.45 19.40
C GLN A 13 28.24 4.72 18.54
N LYS A 14 28.32 3.39 18.66
CA LYS A 14 29.23 2.58 17.83
C LYS A 14 28.97 2.71 16.33
N GLN A 15 27.70 2.81 15.93
CA GLN A 15 27.34 3.00 14.53
C GLN A 15 27.78 4.36 14.00
N LEU A 16 27.66 5.42 14.81
CA LEU A 16 28.08 6.76 14.42
C LEU A 16 29.61 6.85 14.30
N GLU A 17 30.35 6.28 15.24
CA GLU A 17 31.82 6.20 15.21
C GLU A 17 32.30 5.44 13.97
N TYR A 18 31.76 4.25 13.73
CA TYR A 18 32.08 3.46 12.55
C TYR A 18 31.77 4.22 11.25
N ASN A 19 30.60 4.86 11.18
CA ASN A 19 30.21 5.63 10.00
C ASN A 19 31.13 6.83 9.75
N ALA A 20 31.56 7.53 10.81
CA ALA A 20 32.48 8.66 10.72
C ALA A 20 33.88 8.21 10.26
N GLU A 21 34.40 7.11 10.82
CA GLU A 21 35.70 6.53 10.44
C GLU A 21 35.73 6.07 8.99
N HIS A 22 34.60 5.58 8.46
CA HIS A 22 34.51 5.00 7.11
C HIS A 22 33.85 5.93 6.08
N GLY A 23 33.48 7.15 6.45
CA GLY A 23 32.80 8.10 5.57
C GLY A 23 31.41 7.62 5.09
N ILE A 24 30.73 6.78 5.87
CA ILE A 24 29.43 6.21 5.52
C ILE A 24 28.32 7.20 5.87
N THR A 25 27.55 7.62 4.88
CA THR A 25 26.32 8.40 5.10
C THR A 25 25.13 7.43 5.21
N PRO A 26 24.39 7.41 6.33
CA PRO A 26 23.21 6.55 6.47
C PRO A 26 22.16 6.88 5.41
N GLN A 27 21.69 5.87 4.69
CA GLN A 27 20.60 6.01 3.71
C GLN A 27 19.55 4.93 3.95
N SER A 28 18.30 5.23 3.61
CA SER A 28 17.23 4.24 3.63
C SER A 28 17.48 3.16 2.57
N VAL A 29 17.31 1.90 2.95
CA VAL A 29 17.40 0.80 1.99
C VAL A 29 16.22 0.91 1.02
N VAL A 30 16.52 1.20 -0.26
CA VAL A 30 15.54 1.16 -1.34
C VAL A 30 15.64 -0.21 -2.00
N ARG A 31 14.68 -1.10 -1.73
CA ARG A 31 14.57 -2.39 -2.40
C ARG A 31 13.37 -2.39 -3.33
N THR A 32 13.60 -2.70 -4.60
CA THR A 32 12.51 -2.91 -5.56
C THR A 32 11.65 -4.09 -5.11
N VAL A 33 10.33 -3.92 -5.12
CA VAL A 33 9.39 -5.02 -4.87
C VAL A 33 9.59 -6.03 -6.00
N ILE A 34 10.16 -7.19 -5.66
CA ILE A 34 10.29 -8.30 -6.60
C ILE A 34 8.89 -8.89 -6.74
N ASP A 35 8.33 -8.81 -7.94
CA ASP A 35 7.04 -9.43 -8.23
C ASP A 35 7.22 -10.95 -8.20
N ILE A 36 6.59 -11.61 -7.22
CA ILE A 36 6.67 -13.06 -7.02
C ILE A 36 6.08 -13.81 -8.23
N MET A 37 5.29 -13.13 -9.08
CA MET A 37 4.72 -13.68 -10.32
C MET A 37 5.66 -13.66 -11.53
N GLU A 38 6.88 -13.11 -11.40
CA GLU A 38 7.83 -12.97 -12.52
C GLU A 38 8.31 -14.31 -13.09
N GLY A 39 8.25 -15.40 -12.31
CA GLY A 39 8.56 -16.75 -12.79
C GLY A 39 7.48 -17.40 -13.68
N ALA A 40 6.29 -16.81 -13.79
CA ALA A 40 5.15 -17.40 -14.51
C ALA A 40 4.89 -16.77 -15.89
N ARG A 41 5.65 -15.77 -16.31
CA ARG A 41 5.43 -15.07 -17.60
C ARG A 41 6.74 -14.77 -18.31
N ASP A 42 7.04 -15.54 -19.36
CA ASP A 42 8.00 -15.17 -20.39
C ASP A 42 7.46 -13.95 -21.16
N VAL A 43 7.72 -12.74 -20.66
CA VAL A 43 7.50 -11.52 -21.43
C VAL A 43 8.83 -10.78 -21.53
N PRO A 44 9.36 -10.56 -22.74
CA PRO A 44 10.65 -9.90 -22.91
C PRO A 44 10.62 -8.48 -22.32
N ALA A 45 11.67 -8.16 -21.57
CA ALA A 45 11.85 -6.93 -20.79
C ALA A 45 11.60 -5.62 -21.59
N ARG A 46 11.62 -5.67 -22.92
CA ARG A 46 11.44 -4.54 -23.82
C ARG A 46 10.00 -3.99 -23.89
N ALA A 47 8.99 -4.76 -23.47
CA ALA A 47 7.60 -4.31 -23.44
C ALA A 47 7.25 -3.47 -22.18
N ARG A 48 8.09 -3.48 -21.13
CA ARG A 48 7.79 -2.80 -19.86
C ARG A 48 7.93 -1.27 -19.91
N ALA A 49 8.72 -0.73 -20.85
CA ALA A 49 8.91 0.73 -20.98
C ALA A 49 7.70 1.47 -21.58
N ALA A 50 6.82 0.77 -22.30
CA ALA A 50 5.65 1.38 -22.96
C ALA A 50 4.34 1.27 -22.15
N ALA A 51 4.31 0.49 -21.07
CA ALA A 51 3.11 0.29 -20.25
C ALA A 51 2.90 1.41 -19.19
N GLY A 52 3.43 2.60 -19.46
CA GLY A 52 3.15 3.79 -18.68
C GLY A 52 1.70 4.22 -18.87
N LYS A 53 0.91 4.14 -17.79
CA LYS A 53 -0.37 4.84 -17.60
C LYS A 53 -1.41 4.64 -18.70
N THR A 54 -2.09 3.51 -18.68
CA THR A 54 -3.50 3.46 -19.10
C THR A 54 -4.33 2.90 -17.97
N LYS A 55 -4.77 3.78 -17.07
CA LYS A 55 -5.94 3.50 -16.23
C LYS A 55 -7.12 3.37 -17.19
N LYS A 56 -7.47 2.14 -17.58
CA LYS A 56 -8.78 1.88 -18.17
C LYS A 56 -9.80 2.16 -17.09
N HIS A 57 -10.32 3.38 -17.06
CA HIS A 57 -11.51 3.70 -16.30
C HIS A 57 -12.65 2.91 -16.93
N VAL A 58 -13.04 1.80 -16.28
CA VAL A 58 -14.33 1.18 -16.54
C VAL A 58 -15.35 2.19 -16.05
N ALA A 59 -16.09 2.79 -16.98
CA ALA A 59 -17.18 3.70 -16.67
C ALA A 59 -18.34 2.89 -16.11
N GLU A 60 -18.30 2.63 -14.80
CA GLU A 60 -19.44 2.15 -14.04
C GLU A 60 -20.21 3.35 -13.47
N PRO A 61 -21.54 3.27 -13.33
CA PRO A 61 -22.38 4.39 -12.94
C PRO A 61 -21.91 4.99 -11.62
N ALA A 62 -21.75 6.32 -11.60
CA ALA A 62 -21.43 7.07 -10.40
C ALA A 62 -22.58 6.92 -9.40
N MET A 63 -22.38 6.06 -8.40
CA MET A 63 -23.22 6.08 -7.21
C MET A 63 -22.92 7.40 -6.49
N ASP A 64 -23.92 8.29 -6.39
CA ASP A 64 -23.85 9.54 -5.64
C ASP A 64 -23.63 9.23 -4.15
N TYR A 65 -22.36 9.12 -3.75
CA TYR A 65 -21.95 9.04 -2.35
C TYR A 65 -21.79 10.44 -1.72
N THR A 66 -22.06 11.49 -2.48
CA THR A 66 -21.88 12.92 -2.20
C THR A 66 -22.74 13.45 -1.05
N SER A 67 -23.71 12.67 -0.56
CA SER A 67 -24.64 13.09 0.50
C SER A 67 -24.61 12.20 1.76
N LEU A 68 -23.56 11.40 1.96
CA LEU A 68 -23.42 10.61 3.19
C LEU A 68 -22.73 11.44 4.28
N ASP A 69 -23.37 11.44 5.45
CA ASP A 69 -22.77 11.84 6.72
C ASP A 69 -21.38 11.19 6.88
N PRO A 70 -20.30 11.96 7.17
CA PRO A 70 -18.94 11.45 7.30
C PRO A 70 -18.82 10.23 8.23
N ASP A 71 -19.63 10.17 9.29
CA ASP A 71 -19.61 9.07 10.25
C ASP A 71 -20.18 7.79 9.64
N ARG A 72 -21.23 7.91 8.83
CA ARG A 72 -21.83 6.76 8.12
C ARG A 72 -20.92 6.25 7.02
N LEU A 73 -20.19 7.14 6.35
CA LEU A 73 -19.19 6.78 5.36
C LEU A 73 -18.04 5.99 6.00
N ALA A 74 -17.51 6.47 7.13
CA ALA A 74 -16.46 5.79 7.88
C ALA A 74 -16.90 4.41 8.37
N ALA A 75 -18.14 4.29 8.86
CA ALA A 75 -18.72 3.00 9.25
C ALA A 75 -18.82 2.02 8.07
N LYS A 76 -19.32 2.48 6.91
CA LYS A 76 -19.41 1.65 5.70
C LYS A 76 -18.02 1.19 5.22
N LEU A 77 -17.03 2.08 5.22
CA LEU A 77 -15.65 1.74 4.85
C LEU A 77 -15.06 0.66 5.77
N ARG A 78 -15.32 0.75 7.08
CA ARG A 78 -14.86 -0.28 8.05
C ARG A 78 -15.46 -1.66 7.78
N VAL A 79 -16.73 -1.72 7.40
CA VAL A 79 -17.41 -2.99 7.05
C VAL A 79 -16.79 -3.59 5.80
N LEU A 80 -16.61 -2.79 4.75
CA LEU A 80 -15.96 -3.23 3.50
C LEU A 80 -14.52 -3.69 3.74
N GLU A 81 -13.75 -2.97 4.57
CA GLU A 81 -12.38 -3.37 4.91
C GLU A 81 -12.35 -4.72 5.64
N GLN A 82 -13.26 -4.96 6.59
CA GLN A 82 -13.39 -6.28 7.24
C GLN A 82 -13.74 -7.39 6.25
N GLN A 83 -14.68 -7.15 5.33
CA GLN A 83 -15.06 -8.12 4.30
C GLN A 83 -13.88 -8.44 3.37
N MET A 84 -13.14 -7.43 2.92
CA MET A 84 -11.93 -7.62 2.11
C MET A 84 -10.90 -8.49 2.84
N TYR A 85 -10.65 -8.24 4.13
CA TYR A 85 -9.73 -9.05 4.92
C TYR A 85 -10.23 -10.48 5.15
N GLN A 86 -11.54 -10.67 5.27
CA GLN A 86 -12.13 -12.00 5.39
C GLN A 86 -11.91 -12.81 4.10
N HIS A 87 -12.27 -12.27 2.94
CA HIS A 87 -11.99 -12.90 1.64
C HIS A 87 -10.50 -13.20 1.44
N ALA A 88 -9.62 -12.28 1.87
CA ALA A 88 -8.17 -12.52 1.80
C ALA A 88 -7.69 -13.65 2.72
N ARG A 89 -8.31 -13.84 3.89
CA ARG A 89 -8.03 -14.98 4.79
C ARG A 89 -8.53 -16.29 4.21
N ASP A 90 -9.66 -16.25 3.53
CA ASP A 90 -10.29 -17.43 2.90
C ASP A 90 -9.69 -17.76 1.52
N LEU A 91 -8.64 -17.03 1.10
CA LEU A 91 -7.94 -17.17 -0.18
C LEU A 91 -8.80 -16.82 -1.41
N GLU A 92 -9.90 -16.09 -1.21
CA GLU A 92 -10.82 -15.59 -2.24
C GLU A 92 -10.31 -14.25 -2.81
N PHE A 93 -9.16 -14.29 -3.49
CA PHE A 93 -8.46 -13.08 -3.92
C PHE A 93 -9.22 -12.24 -4.95
N GLU A 94 -10.08 -12.86 -5.77
CA GLU A 94 -10.90 -12.15 -6.76
C GLU A 94 -11.99 -11.32 -6.08
N ASP A 95 -12.64 -11.86 -5.05
CA ASP A 95 -13.62 -11.15 -4.23
C ASP A 95 -12.95 -10.05 -3.40
N ALA A 96 -11.80 -10.34 -2.78
CA ALA A 96 -11.02 -9.33 -2.06
C ALA A 96 -10.61 -8.16 -2.98
N ALA A 97 -10.23 -8.44 -4.23
CA ALA A 97 -9.91 -7.41 -5.22
C ALA A 97 -11.12 -6.56 -5.59
N ARG A 98 -12.31 -7.16 -5.74
CA ARG A 98 -13.57 -6.44 -6.00
C ARG A 98 -13.91 -5.49 -4.84
N VAL A 99 -13.84 -5.96 -3.60
CA VAL A 99 -14.12 -5.12 -2.42
C VAL A 99 -13.11 -4.00 -2.27
N ARG A 100 -11.81 -4.26 -2.53
CA ARG A 100 -10.77 -3.22 -2.56
C ARG A 100 -11.10 -2.10 -3.55
N ASP A 101 -11.56 -2.46 -4.74
CA ASP A 101 -11.88 -1.48 -5.78
C ASP A 101 -13.14 -0.68 -5.42
N GLU A 102 -14.12 -1.29 -4.73
CA GLU A 102 -15.27 -0.58 -4.16
C GLU A 102 -14.84 0.42 -3.07
N ILE A 103 -14.00 0.01 -2.11
CA ILE A 103 -13.44 0.89 -1.07
C ILE A 103 -12.77 2.10 -1.72
N ARG A 104 -12.01 1.89 -2.79
CA ARG A 104 -11.34 2.97 -3.52
C ARG A 104 -12.34 3.94 -4.13
N ARG A 105 -13.40 3.45 -4.79
CA ARG A 105 -14.44 4.31 -5.36
C ARG A 105 -15.14 5.16 -4.31
N VAL A 106 -15.46 4.56 -3.17
CA VAL A 106 -16.12 5.26 -2.05
C VAL A 106 -15.21 6.35 -1.49
N LYS A 107 -13.90 6.08 -1.33
CA LYS A 107 -12.91 7.08 -0.89
C LYS A 107 -12.73 8.20 -1.93
N ASP A 108 -12.62 7.85 -3.21
CA ASP A 108 -12.45 8.82 -4.30
C ASP A 108 -13.69 9.73 -4.44
N ALA A 109 -14.90 9.18 -4.33
CA ALA A 109 -16.15 9.95 -4.39
C ALA A 109 -16.31 10.92 -3.21
N ALA A 110 -15.90 10.52 -2.00
CA ALA A 110 -15.91 11.40 -0.83
C ALA A 110 -14.91 12.56 -0.96
N LEU A 111 -13.74 12.30 -1.56
CA LEU A 111 -12.72 13.33 -1.80
C LEU A 111 -13.09 14.29 -2.93
N ALA A 112 -13.82 13.82 -3.95
CA ALA A 112 -14.26 14.64 -5.09
C ALA A 112 -15.48 15.54 -4.78
N GLY A 113 -16.17 15.31 -3.66
CA GLY A 113 -17.30 16.12 -3.19
C GLY A 113 -16.90 17.33 -2.31
N HIS A 114 -15.60 17.59 -2.15
CA HIS A 114 -15.04 18.73 -1.40
C HIS A 114 -14.41 19.77 -2.31
#